data_AF-A0A257JDN9-F1
#
_entry.id   AF-A0A257JDN9-F1
#
_cell.length_a   1.000
_cell.length_b   1.000
_cell.length_c   1.000
_cell.angle_alpha   90.00
_cell.angle_beta   90.00
_cell.angle_gamma   90.00
#
_symmetry.space_group_name_H-M   'P 1'
#
loop_
_entity.id
_entity.type
_entity.pdbx_description
1 polymer ?
#
loop_
_entity_poly.entity_id
_entity_poly.type
_entity_poly.pdbx_seq_one_letter_code
_entity_poly.pdbx_strand_id
1 'polypeptide(L)'
;MPCTVQAPRRGQRLKMLWVECLPAELRQVWSLQQERQRLGAALPAAPATDWQVLRNPTLAELVTALQDGRPQLVHFAGLDSHQGLRELRTAFGETALVDLGPTGRPDKPASPSSASPGTTPTDTGTAPETTRLVDAVMADRRLMVDGVLLRSEQGYPRLVRAMELAEAMGSSGHTAFLVTLNLWNTAARVAPLLVAQGATAAAVGFQDAFDDALAEFL
;
A
#
# COMPACT_ATOMS: atom_id res chain seq x y z
N MET A 1 10.24 -16.71 15.87
CA MET A 1 10.08 -16.24 17.28
C MET A 1 8.62 -15.86 17.47
N PRO A 2 7.96 -16.18 18.60
CA PRO A 2 6.58 -15.75 18.81
C PRO A 2 6.54 -14.22 18.92
N CYS A 3 5.85 -13.56 17.99
CA CYS A 3 5.63 -12.12 18.03
C CYS A 3 4.52 -11.83 19.06
N THR A 4 4.85 -11.09 20.11
CA THR A 4 3.89 -10.79 21.18
C THR A 4 2.98 -9.64 20.76
N VAL A 5 1.68 -9.92 20.65
CA VAL A 5 0.64 -8.89 20.53
C VAL A 5 0.66 -8.00 21.77
N GLN A 6 0.87 -6.69 21.59
CA GLN A 6 0.76 -5.71 22.68
C GLN A 6 -0.61 -5.06 22.66
N ALA A 7 -1.54 -5.60 23.45
CA ALA A 7 -2.80 -4.91 23.72
C ALA A 7 -2.56 -3.60 24.49
N PRO A 8 -3.32 -2.52 24.21
CA PRO A 8 -3.25 -1.28 24.98
C PRO A 8 -3.50 -1.54 26.46
N ARG A 9 -2.57 -1.12 27.34
CA ARG A 9 -2.74 -1.23 28.79
C ARG A 9 -3.40 0.03 29.34
N ARG A 10 -4.25 -0.11 30.37
CA ARG A 10 -4.81 1.04 31.09
C ARG A 10 -3.67 1.94 31.59
N GLY A 11 -3.78 3.24 31.31
CA GLY A 11 -2.79 4.25 31.70
C GLY A 11 -1.59 4.41 30.77
N GLN A 12 -1.45 3.58 29.73
CA GLN A 12 -0.42 3.77 28.69
C GLN A 12 -0.90 4.73 27.60
N ARG A 13 0.02 5.54 27.05
CA ARG A 13 -0.25 6.33 25.84
C ARG A 13 -0.47 5.39 24.64
N LEU A 14 -1.56 5.58 23.93
CA LEU A 14 -1.89 4.83 22.72
C LEU A 14 -1.00 5.30 21.56
N LYS A 15 -0.26 4.41 20.92
CA LYS A 15 0.55 4.71 19.74
C LYS A 15 -0.23 4.36 18.48
N MET A 16 -0.42 5.37 17.65
CA MET A 16 -1.21 5.32 16.43
C MET A 16 -0.32 5.64 15.21
N LEU A 17 -0.26 4.73 14.25
CA LEU A 17 0.40 4.93 12.97
C LEU A 17 -0.65 5.14 11.86
N TRP A 18 -0.66 6.34 11.29
CA TRP A 18 -1.46 6.67 10.11
C TRP A 18 -0.61 6.49 8.85
N VAL A 19 -1.11 5.73 7.87
CA VAL A 19 -0.43 5.45 6.61
C VAL A 19 -1.28 5.97 5.45
N GLU A 20 -0.75 6.95 4.71
CA GLU A 20 -1.39 7.48 3.51
C GLU A 20 -0.94 6.69 2.27
N CYS A 21 -1.81 5.88 1.71
CA CYS A 21 -1.64 5.20 0.41
C CYS A 21 -2.13 6.12 -0.72
N LEU A 22 -1.48 7.27 -0.86
CA LEU A 22 -1.86 8.29 -1.84
C LEU A 22 -0.62 8.84 -2.53
N PRO A 23 -0.35 8.42 -3.79
CA PRO A 23 0.73 8.95 -4.62
C PRO A 23 0.77 10.47 -4.61
N ALA A 24 1.97 11.06 -4.60
CA ALA A 24 2.15 12.50 -4.50
C ALA A 24 1.47 13.24 -5.66
N GLU A 25 1.52 12.60 -6.82
CA GLU A 25 0.86 12.90 -8.08
C GLU A 25 -0.64 13.15 -7.95
N LEU A 26 -1.32 12.43 -7.05
CA LEU A 26 -2.78 12.48 -6.89
C LEU A 26 -3.24 13.41 -5.76
N ARG A 27 -2.32 13.96 -4.96
CA ARG A 27 -2.65 14.81 -3.80
C ARG A 27 -3.23 16.18 -4.16
N GLN A 28 -3.12 16.60 -5.41
CA GLN A 28 -3.73 17.84 -5.87
C GLN A 28 -5.26 17.72 -6.00
N VAL A 29 -5.76 16.51 -6.25
CA VAL A 29 -7.19 16.26 -6.48
C VAL A 29 -7.82 15.38 -5.40
N TRP A 30 -7.01 14.61 -4.66
CA TRP A 30 -7.45 13.79 -3.53
C TRP A 30 -6.95 14.34 -2.18
N SER A 31 -7.81 14.32 -1.17
CA SER A 31 -7.47 14.73 0.20
C SER A 31 -7.97 13.74 1.24
N LEU A 32 -7.09 13.36 2.16
CA LEU A 32 -7.38 12.48 3.30
C LEU A 32 -7.64 13.27 4.60
N GLN A 33 -7.77 14.60 4.51
CA GLN A 33 -7.87 15.46 5.68
C GLN A 33 -9.13 15.18 6.52
N GLN A 34 -10.29 15.02 5.87
CA GLN A 34 -11.54 14.76 6.58
C GLN A 34 -11.51 13.42 7.31
N GLU A 35 -10.94 12.40 6.68
CA GLU A 35 -10.78 11.09 7.30
C GLU A 35 -9.85 11.15 8.51
N ARG A 36 -8.71 11.83 8.36
CA ARG A 36 -7.77 12.05 9.47
C ARG A 36 -8.40 12.81 10.63
N GLN A 37 -9.26 13.81 10.34
CA GLN A 37 -10.02 14.53 11.36
C GLN A 37 -11.03 13.63 12.07
N ARG A 38 -11.79 12.81 11.32
CA ARG A 38 -12.76 11.87 11.91
C ARG A 38 -12.10 10.85 12.82
N LEU A 39 -10.99 10.24 12.38
CA LEU A 39 -10.25 9.31 13.22
C LEU A 39 -9.64 10.01 14.43
N GLY A 40 -9.14 11.24 14.24
CA GLY A 40 -8.64 12.10 15.32
C GLY A 40 -9.65 12.32 16.43
N ALA A 41 -10.90 12.61 16.04
CA ALA A 41 -12.00 12.83 16.98
C ALA A 41 -12.46 11.54 17.68
N ALA A 42 -12.22 10.37 17.09
CA ALA A 42 -12.59 9.07 17.67
C ALA A 42 -11.55 8.52 18.66
N LEU A 43 -10.31 9.04 18.65
CA LEU A 43 -9.22 8.60 19.52
C LEU A 43 -9.07 9.51 20.75
N PRO A 44 -8.49 9.02 21.86
CA PRO A 44 -8.21 9.84 23.02
C PRO A 44 -7.37 11.07 22.66
N ALA A 45 -7.76 12.24 23.17
CA ALA A 45 -7.05 13.49 22.91
C ALA A 45 -5.60 13.45 23.39
N ALA A 46 -4.74 14.25 22.78
CA ALA A 46 -3.38 14.44 23.25
C ALA A 46 -3.36 14.91 24.73
N PRO A 47 -2.42 14.43 25.56
CA PRO A 47 -1.29 13.57 25.21
C PRO A 47 -1.59 12.06 25.25
N ALA A 48 -2.82 11.62 25.50
CA ALA A 48 -3.14 10.19 25.69
C ALA A 48 -2.87 9.34 24.43
N THR A 49 -2.85 9.95 23.25
CA THR A 49 -2.43 9.29 21.99
C THR A 49 -1.15 9.93 21.45
N ASP A 50 -0.22 9.10 20.99
CA ASP A 50 0.98 9.44 20.24
C ASP A 50 0.76 9.11 18.77
N TRP A 51 0.84 10.12 17.91
CA TRP A 51 0.41 10.07 16.52
C TRP A 51 1.62 10.19 15.58
N GLN A 52 1.83 9.19 14.74
CA GLN A 52 2.78 9.24 13.64
C GLN A 52 2.05 9.16 12.30
N VAL A 53 2.45 9.98 11.33
CA VAL A 53 1.88 9.99 9.98
C VAL A 53 2.96 9.66 8.96
N LEU A 54 2.76 8.58 8.21
CA LEU A 54 3.54 8.24 7.03
C LEU A 54 2.79 8.64 5.78
N ARG A 55 3.39 9.54 4.99
CA ARG A 55 2.75 10.11 3.82
C ARG A 55 3.28 9.48 2.55
N ASN A 56 2.56 8.53 1.96
CA ASN A 56 3.02 7.74 0.80
C ASN A 56 4.43 7.18 1.03
N PRO A 57 4.62 6.38 2.10
CA PRO A 57 5.93 5.84 2.43
C PRO A 57 6.40 4.83 1.37
N THR A 58 7.68 4.49 1.39
CA THR A 58 8.12 3.22 0.79
C THR A 58 7.71 2.04 1.66
N LEU A 59 7.72 0.83 1.09
CA LEU A 59 7.45 -0.38 1.87
C LEU A 59 8.48 -0.57 3.00
N ALA A 60 9.74 -0.19 2.77
CA ALA A 60 10.79 -0.24 3.78
C ALA A 60 10.53 0.78 4.90
N GLU A 61 10.17 2.01 4.56
CA GLU A 61 9.83 3.06 5.55
C GLU A 61 8.65 2.63 6.44
N LEU A 62 7.64 1.96 5.87
CA LEU A 62 6.52 1.39 6.63
C LEU A 62 7.02 0.33 7.62
N VAL A 63 7.85 -0.61 7.18
CA VAL A 63 8.40 -1.67 8.03
C VAL A 63 9.24 -1.09 9.17
N THR A 64 10.11 -0.11 8.88
CA THR A 64 10.91 0.58 9.89
C THR A 64 10.02 1.30 10.93
N ALA A 65 8.97 2.00 10.49
CA ALA A 65 8.06 2.66 11.41
C ALA A 65 7.30 1.68 12.33
N LEU A 66 6.94 0.50 11.81
CA LEU A 66 6.32 -0.56 12.61
C LEU A 66 7.30 -1.16 13.63
N GLN A 67 8.56 -1.38 13.22
CA GLN A 67 9.65 -1.88 14.06
C GLN A 67 9.96 -0.93 15.21
N ASP A 68 10.22 0.33 14.90
CA ASP A 68 10.71 1.31 15.86
C ASP A 68 9.57 1.89 16.70
N GLY A 69 8.46 2.23 16.05
CA GLY A 69 7.31 2.84 16.70
C GLY A 69 6.54 1.86 17.57
N ARG A 70 6.48 0.58 17.16
CA ARG A 70 5.63 -0.48 17.74
C ARG A 70 4.20 0.03 18.02
N PRO A 71 3.50 0.56 16.99
CA PRO A 71 2.18 1.15 17.18
C PRO A 71 1.15 0.10 17.60
N GLN A 72 0.22 0.44 18.49
CA GLN A 72 -0.89 -0.47 18.81
C GLN A 72 -1.97 -0.41 17.74
N LEU A 73 -2.20 0.78 17.17
CA LEU A 73 -3.16 0.99 16.11
C LEU A 73 -2.44 1.40 14.82
N VAL A 74 -2.86 0.81 13.70
CA VAL A 74 -2.43 1.23 12.37
C VAL A 74 -3.67 1.52 11.54
N HIS A 75 -3.68 2.61 10.80
CA HIS A 75 -4.76 2.93 9.88
C HIS A 75 -4.20 3.27 8.51
N PHE A 76 -4.69 2.56 7.49
CA PHE A 76 -4.42 2.84 6.10
C PHE A 76 -5.58 3.65 5.53
N ALA A 77 -5.24 4.79 4.93
CA ALA A 77 -6.16 5.67 4.24
C ALA A 77 -5.58 6.01 2.88
N GLY A 78 -6.40 6.01 1.84
CA GLY A 78 -5.94 6.34 0.49
C GLY A 78 -6.67 5.54 -0.58
N LEU A 79 -5.96 5.36 -1.69
CA LEU A 79 -6.46 4.64 -2.84
C LEU A 79 -5.90 3.22 -2.80
N ASP A 80 -6.75 2.26 -3.13
CA ASP A 80 -6.28 0.91 -3.47
C ASP A 80 -5.57 0.90 -4.84
N SER A 81 -5.06 -0.26 -5.22
CA SER A 81 -4.41 -0.45 -6.52
C SER A 81 -5.35 -0.17 -7.70
N HIS A 82 -6.61 -0.61 -7.62
CA HIS A 82 -7.58 -0.50 -8.72
C HIS A 82 -7.94 0.96 -9.00
N GLN A 83 -8.34 1.69 -7.97
CA GLN A 83 -8.66 3.10 -8.05
C GLN A 83 -7.39 3.92 -8.31
N GLY A 84 -6.31 3.66 -7.59
CA GLY A 84 -5.05 4.39 -7.73
C GLY A 84 -4.51 4.35 -9.16
N LEU A 85 -4.54 3.19 -9.82
CA LEU A 85 -4.11 3.07 -11.22
C LEU A 85 -5.04 3.83 -12.16
N ARG A 86 -6.36 3.75 -11.97
CA ARG A 86 -7.34 4.53 -12.77
C ARG A 86 -7.10 6.03 -12.63
N GLU A 87 -6.92 6.52 -11.41
CA GLU A 87 -6.69 7.94 -11.13
C GLU A 87 -5.35 8.42 -11.70
N LEU A 88 -4.28 7.61 -11.60
CA LEU A 88 -3.00 7.90 -12.25
C LEU A 88 -3.16 8.00 -13.78
N ARG A 89 -3.93 7.10 -14.39
CA ARG A 89 -4.21 7.15 -15.83
C ARG A 89 -4.99 8.41 -16.22
N THR A 90 -5.97 8.79 -15.42
CA THR A 90 -6.74 10.04 -15.64
C THR A 90 -5.87 11.28 -15.51
N ALA A 91 -4.98 11.32 -14.52
CA ALA A 91 -4.14 12.50 -14.26
C ALA A 91 -2.94 12.64 -15.21
N PHE A 92 -2.33 11.54 -15.66
CA PHE A 92 -1.05 11.55 -16.40
C PHE A 92 -1.11 10.93 -17.81
N GLY A 93 -2.30 10.51 -18.24
CA GLY A 93 -2.50 10.05 -19.61
C GLY A 93 -1.73 8.76 -19.95
N GLU A 94 -1.38 8.61 -21.22
CA GLU A 94 -0.69 7.43 -21.78
C GLU A 94 0.73 7.25 -21.25
N THR A 95 1.28 8.26 -20.59
CA THR A 95 2.64 8.25 -20.03
C THR A 95 2.68 7.88 -18.55
N ALA A 96 1.53 7.59 -17.93
CA ALA A 96 1.47 7.19 -16.53
C ALA A 96 2.28 5.90 -16.30
N LEU A 97 3.21 5.95 -15.35
CA LEU A 97 4.10 4.84 -15.00
C LEU A 97 3.81 4.35 -13.59
N VAL A 98 3.95 3.03 -13.40
CA VAL A 98 3.89 2.38 -12.09
C VAL A 98 5.01 1.36 -11.96
N ASP A 99 5.67 1.35 -10.81
CA ASP A 99 6.65 0.33 -10.44
C ASP A 99 5.94 -0.91 -9.89
N LEU A 100 6.19 -2.08 -10.49
CA LEU A 100 5.63 -3.36 -10.03
C LEU A 100 6.47 -4.03 -8.93
N GLY A 101 7.61 -3.44 -8.57
CA GLY A 101 8.54 -3.99 -7.61
C GLY A 101 9.22 -5.29 -8.07
N PRO A 102 10.04 -5.92 -7.20
CA PRO A 102 10.80 -7.11 -7.53
C PRO A 102 9.90 -8.32 -7.81
N THR A 103 8.72 -8.36 -7.20
CA THR A 103 7.80 -9.48 -7.28
C THR A 103 6.87 -9.40 -8.51
N GLY A 104 6.86 -8.27 -9.21
CA GLY A 104 6.12 -8.03 -10.45
C GLY A 104 6.91 -8.31 -11.74
N ARG A 105 8.11 -8.90 -11.64
CA ARG A 105 8.87 -9.38 -12.80
C ARG A 105 8.10 -10.57 -13.40
N PRO A 106 7.83 -10.61 -14.72
CA PRO A 106 7.20 -11.78 -15.32
C PRO A 106 8.08 -13.01 -15.10
N ASP A 107 7.46 -14.16 -14.85
CA ASP A 107 8.13 -15.46 -14.87
C ASP A 107 8.80 -15.68 -16.23
N LYS A 108 10.13 -15.52 -16.27
CA LYS A 108 11.05 -15.78 -17.39
C LYS A 108 10.83 -14.91 -18.66
N PRO A 109 11.87 -14.25 -19.19
CA PRO A 109 11.76 -13.61 -20.50
C PRO A 109 11.56 -14.67 -21.58
N ALA A 110 10.61 -14.45 -22.49
CA ALA A 110 10.62 -15.13 -23.78
C ALA A 110 11.98 -14.86 -24.47
N SER A 111 12.54 -15.89 -25.08
CA SER A 111 13.89 -15.96 -25.65
C SER A 111 14.35 -14.68 -26.38
N PRO A 112 15.62 -14.27 -26.26
CA PRO A 112 16.13 -13.09 -26.94
C PRO A 112 16.30 -13.37 -28.44
N SER A 113 15.55 -12.64 -29.27
CA SER A 113 15.91 -12.42 -30.67
C SER A 113 17.05 -11.42 -30.72
N SER A 114 18.09 -11.79 -31.45
CA SER A 114 19.37 -11.10 -31.65
C SER A 114 19.27 -9.62 -32.06
N ALA A 115 20.00 -8.75 -31.36
CA ALA A 115 20.52 -7.50 -31.91
C ALA A 115 21.84 -7.11 -31.20
N SER A 116 22.80 -6.66 -32.00
CA SER A 116 24.23 -6.46 -31.70
C SER A 116 24.56 -5.34 -30.70
N PRO A 117 25.75 -5.36 -30.07
CA PRO A 117 26.15 -4.40 -29.05
C PRO A 117 26.81 -3.15 -29.67
N GLY A 118 26.44 -1.98 -29.19
CA GLY A 118 27.13 -0.74 -29.52
C GLY A 118 26.58 0.48 -28.77
N THR A 119 27.50 1.16 -28.07
CA THR A 119 27.44 2.54 -27.55
C THR A 119 27.26 2.69 -26.03
N THR A 120 28.24 3.39 -25.46
CA THR A 120 28.47 3.78 -24.05
C THR A 120 27.33 4.60 -23.42
N PRO A 121 27.19 4.55 -22.08
CA PRO A 121 26.05 5.13 -21.37
C PRO A 121 26.22 6.64 -21.17
N THR A 122 25.24 7.40 -21.63
CA THR A 122 24.99 8.77 -21.18
C THR A 122 23.90 8.68 -20.12
N ASP A 123 24.23 9.21 -18.94
CA ASP A 123 23.41 9.21 -17.73
C ASP A 123 22.11 9.99 -17.96
N THR A 124 21.07 9.26 -18.40
CA THR A 124 19.69 9.72 -18.47
C THR A 124 18.92 8.78 -17.57
N GLY A 125 18.33 9.33 -16.50
CA GLY A 125 17.58 8.59 -15.48
C GLY A 125 16.61 7.60 -16.11
N THR A 126 17.06 6.36 -16.23
CA THR A 126 16.32 5.30 -16.92
C THR A 126 15.32 4.75 -15.92
N ALA A 127 14.05 4.71 -16.30
CA ALA A 127 13.01 4.13 -15.45
C ALA A 127 13.43 2.71 -15.01
N PRO A 128 13.24 2.33 -13.73
CA PRO A 128 13.65 1.02 -13.25
C PRO A 128 13.03 -0.10 -14.09
N GLU A 129 13.74 -1.21 -14.26
CA GLU A 129 13.34 -2.36 -15.12
C GLU A 129 11.95 -2.93 -14.77
N THR A 130 11.47 -2.66 -13.55
CA THR A 130 10.17 -3.08 -13.00
C THR A 130 9.03 -2.10 -13.30
N THR A 131 9.33 -0.95 -13.90
CA THR A 131 8.33 0.08 -14.24
C THR A 131 7.56 -0.30 -15.50
N ARG A 132 6.25 -0.10 -15.49
CA ARG A 132 5.36 -0.33 -16.63
C ARG A 132 4.42 0.84 -16.82
N LEU A 133 3.92 0.99 -18.05
CA LEU A 133 2.79 1.86 -18.33
C LEU A 133 1.57 1.36 -17.57
N VAL A 134 0.85 2.29 -16.93
CA VAL A 134 -0.38 1.99 -16.21
C VAL A 134 -1.38 1.27 -17.12
N ASP A 135 -1.51 1.68 -18.39
CA ASP A 135 -2.40 1.01 -19.36
C ASP A 135 -2.04 -0.46 -19.58
N ALA A 136 -0.75 -0.79 -19.65
CA ALA A 136 -0.32 -2.18 -19.80
C ALA A 136 -0.66 -3.01 -18.56
N VAL A 137 -0.53 -2.43 -17.37
CA VAL A 137 -0.89 -3.08 -16.10
C VAL A 137 -2.39 -3.27 -15.99
N MET A 138 -3.18 -2.25 -16.35
CA MET A 138 -4.63 -2.29 -16.30
C MET A 138 -5.22 -3.26 -17.33
N ALA A 139 -4.58 -3.43 -18.49
CA ALA A 139 -4.99 -4.38 -19.52
C ALA A 139 -4.67 -5.84 -19.16
N ASP A 140 -3.61 -6.07 -18.37
CA ASP A 140 -3.24 -7.42 -17.92
C ASP A 140 -3.89 -7.75 -16.56
N ARG A 141 -4.94 -8.58 -16.60
CA ARG A 141 -5.65 -9.06 -15.40
C ARG A 141 -4.75 -9.81 -14.40
N ARG A 142 -3.57 -10.29 -14.80
CA ARG A 142 -2.61 -10.93 -13.90
C ARG A 142 -1.85 -9.90 -13.06
N LEU A 143 -1.72 -8.67 -13.58
CA LEU A 143 -1.03 -7.56 -12.93
C LEU A 143 -2.00 -6.64 -12.18
N MET A 144 -3.25 -6.56 -12.64
CA MET A 144 -4.33 -5.88 -11.92
C MET A 144 -4.78 -6.72 -10.71
N VAL A 145 -4.11 -6.51 -9.59
CA VAL A 145 -4.35 -7.26 -8.35
C VAL A 145 -4.63 -6.32 -7.18
N ASP A 146 -5.33 -6.84 -6.19
CA ASP A 146 -5.57 -6.16 -4.92
C ASP A 146 -4.26 -5.75 -4.24
N GLY A 147 -4.23 -4.52 -3.75
CA GLY A 147 -3.06 -3.92 -3.13
C GLY A 147 -3.23 -2.42 -2.90
N VAL A 148 -2.11 -1.76 -2.66
CA VAL A 148 -2.04 -0.31 -2.46
C VAL A 148 -0.97 0.30 -3.35
N LEU A 149 -1.08 1.60 -3.58
CA LEU A 149 0.01 2.36 -4.16
C LEU A 149 0.82 3.02 -3.04
N LEU A 150 2.09 2.63 -2.95
CA LEU A 150 3.10 3.24 -2.10
C LEU A 150 4.12 3.97 -2.99
N ARG A 151 5.17 4.54 -2.38
CA ARG A 151 6.29 5.12 -3.13
C ARG A 151 7.39 4.08 -3.33
N SER A 152 7.98 4.04 -4.53
CA SER A 152 9.23 3.32 -4.76
C SER A 152 10.44 4.10 -4.21
N GLU A 153 11.59 3.44 -4.10
CA GLU A 153 12.83 4.14 -3.72
C GLU A 153 13.22 5.23 -4.74
N GLN A 154 12.82 5.06 -6.01
CA GLN A 154 13.04 6.00 -7.10
C GLN A 154 11.95 7.10 -7.18
N GLY A 155 10.97 7.09 -6.27
CA GLY A 155 9.93 8.12 -6.19
C GLY A 155 8.67 7.86 -7.02
N TYR A 156 8.67 6.86 -7.91
CA TYR A 156 7.48 6.46 -8.68
C TYR A 156 6.39 5.85 -7.79
N PRO A 157 5.10 5.96 -8.18
CA PRO A 157 4.05 5.14 -7.62
C PRO A 157 4.40 3.66 -7.78
N ARG A 158 4.31 2.90 -6.70
CA ARG A 158 4.66 1.49 -6.64
C ARG A 158 3.44 0.67 -6.25
N LEU A 159 3.09 -0.28 -7.10
CA LEU A 159 2.07 -1.27 -6.79
C LEU A 159 2.61 -2.26 -5.75
N VAL A 160 2.09 -2.18 -4.53
CA VAL A 160 2.38 -3.16 -3.47
C VAL A 160 1.18 -4.07 -3.33
N ARG A 161 1.37 -5.32 -3.72
CA ARG A 161 0.31 -6.34 -3.73
C ARG A 161 -0.10 -6.71 -2.31
N ALA A 162 -1.34 -7.15 -2.13
CA ALA A 162 -1.90 -7.45 -0.81
C ALA A 162 -1.06 -8.44 0.01
N MET A 163 -0.58 -9.52 -0.61
CA MET A 163 0.29 -10.49 0.06
C MET A 163 1.66 -9.88 0.41
N GLU A 164 2.27 -9.13 -0.50
CA GLU A 164 3.56 -8.48 -0.26
C GLU A 164 3.48 -7.48 0.90
N LEU A 165 2.41 -6.68 0.96
CA LEU A 165 2.15 -5.78 2.07
C LEU A 165 2.06 -6.55 3.40
N ALA A 166 1.30 -7.66 3.41
CA ALA A 166 1.11 -8.46 4.60
C ALA A 166 2.38 -9.15 5.08
N GLU A 167 3.17 -9.73 4.16
CA GLU A 167 4.47 -10.33 4.46
C GLU A 167 5.46 -9.31 5.00
N ALA A 168 5.55 -8.14 4.35
CA ALA A 168 6.43 -7.05 4.80
C ALA A 168 6.07 -6.62 6.22
N MET A 169 4.79 -6.34 6.49
CA MET A 169 4.35 -5.96 7.83
C MET A 169 4.55 -7.08 8.85
N GLY A 170 4.29 -8.34 8.51
CA GLY A 170 4.54 -9.51 9.38
C GLY A 170 6.02 -9.69 9.71
N SER A 171 6.90 -9.39 8.75
CA SER A 171 8.37 -9.45 8.93
C SER A 171 8.93 -8.32 9.80
N SER A 172 8.12 -7.30 10.13
CA SER A 172 8.54 -6.20 11.01
C SER A 172 8.91 -6.69 12.42
N GLY A 173 8.49 -7.90 12.84
CA GLY A 173 8.71 -8.38 14.20
C GLY A 173 7.84 -7.66 15.25
N HIS A 174 6.84 -6.90 14.80
CA HIS A 174 5.82 -6.27 15.62
C HIS A 174 4.42 -6.64 15.13
N THR A 175 3.56 -7.08 16.04
CA THR A 175 2.15 -7.34 15.77
C THR A 175 1.31 -6.21 16.35
N ALA A 176 0.71 -5.40 15.48
CA ALA A 176 -0.21 -4.34 15.90
C ALA A 176 -1.47 -4.96 16.54
N PHE A 177 -2.09 -4.27 17.50
CA PHE A 177 -3.32 -4.75 18.12
C PHE A 177 -4.48 -4.70 17.14
N LEU A 178 -4.63 -3.60 16.40
CA LEU A 178 -5.67 -3.42 15.41
C LEU A 178 -5.14 -2.66 14.20
N VAL A 179 -5.37 -3.21 13.00
CA VAL A 179 -5.23 -2.50 11.73
C VAL A 179 -6.61 -2.15 11.19
N THR A 180 -6.81 -0.90 10.79
CA THR A 180 -8.02 -0.48 10.08
C THR A 180 -7.65 -0.05 8.66
N LEU A 181 -8.49 -0.42 7.69
CA LEU A 181 -8.23 -0.23 6.26
C LEU A 181 -9.42 0.50 5.64
N ASN A 182 -9.20 1.73 5.21
CA ASN A 182 -10.10 2.43 4.32
C ASN A 182 -9.47 2.46 2.91
N LEU A 183 -9.56 1.31 2.23
CA LEU A 183 -8.89 1.01 0.96
C LEU A 183 -9.87 0.35 -0.03
N TRP A 184 -11.04 0.96 -0.17
CA TRP A 184 -12.14 0.60 -1.07
C TRP A 184 -12.29 -0.90 -1.40
N ASN A 185 -11.80 -1.36 -2.56
CA ASN A 185 -12.03 -2.71 -3.08
C ASN A 185 -11.07 -3.74 -2.45
N THR A 186 -9.87 -3.30 -2.10
CA THR A 186 -8.79 -4.20 -1.66
C THR A 186 -8.87 -4.56 -0.17
N ALA A 187 -9.57 -3.76 0.65
CA ALA A 187 -9.60 -3.93 2.10
C ALA A 187 -10.02 -5.35 2.54
N ALA A 188 -10.99 -5.94 1.84
CA ALA A 188 -11.49 -7.29 2.10
C ALA A 188 -10.43 -8.40 1.90
N ARG A 189 -9.47 -8.20 0.99
CA ARG A 189 -8.35 -9.13 0.79
C ARG A 189 -7.19 -8.85 1.73
N VAL A 190 -6.83 -7.59 1.94
CA VAL A 190 -5.67 -7.23 2.77
C VAL A 190 -5.88 -7.57 4.24
N ALA A 191 -7.07 -7.32 4.78
CA ALA A 191 -7.38 -7.57 6.19
C ALA A 191 -7.05 -9.00 6.67
N PRO A 192 -7.58 -10.08 6.04
CA PRO A 192 -7.27 -11.44 6.47
C PRO A 192 -5.79 -11.81 6.27
N LEU A 193 -5.15 -11.30 5.22
CA LEU A 193 -3.73 -11.56 4.96
C LEU A 193 -2.84 -10.95 6.06
N LEU A 194 -3.15 -9.74 6.53
CA LEU A 194 -2.42 -9.11 7.63
C LEU A 194 -2.50 -9.95 8.92
N VAL A 195 -3.67 -10.50 9.22
CA VAL A 195 -3.84 -11.39 10.39
C VAL A 195 -3.07 -12.70 10.18
N ALA A 196 -3.19 -13.31 9.00
CA ALA A 196 -2.52 -14.58 8.68
C ALA A 196 -0.99 -14.48 8.74
N GLN A 197 -0.42 -13.33 8.32
CA GLN A 197 1.03 -13.07 8.38
C GLN A 197 1.50 -12.59 9.77
N GLY A 198 0.60 -12.51 10.76
CA GLY A 198 0.94 -12.07 12.12
C GLY A 198 1.30 -10.57 12.21
N ALA A 199 0.97 -9.78 11.18
CA ALA A 199 1.17 -8.33 11.20
C ALA A 199 0.24 -7.63 12.19
N THR A 200 -0.94 -8.22 12.44
CA THR A 200 -1.90 -7.70 13.43
C THR A 200 -2.72 -8.80 14.10
N ALA A 201 -3.17 -8.53 15.33
CA ALA A 201 -4.09 -9.41 16.04
C ALA A 201 -5.53 -9.32 15.52
N ALA A 202 -5.92 -8.16 15.00
CA ALA A 202 -7.24 -7.92 14.41
C ALA A 202 -7.14 -6.92 13.27
N ALA A 203 -7.90 -7.14 12.20
CA ALA A 203 -8.01 -6.22 11.09
C ALA A 203 -9.47 -5.93 10.77
N VAL A 204 -9.77 -4.67 10.48
CA VAL A 204 -11.09 -4.23 9.98
C VAL A 204 -10.88 -3.50 8.68
N GLY A 205 -11.48 -4.01 7.61
CA GLY A 205 -11.51 -3.36 6.31
C GLY A 205 -12.95 -3.10 5.89
N PHE A 206 -13.24 -1.88 5.43
CA PHE A 206 -14.53 -1.56 4.85
C PHE A 206 -14.47 -1.77 3.34
N GLN A 207 -15.38 -2.58 2.82
CA GLN A 207 -15.65 -2.70 1.40
C GLN A 207 -16.88 -1.83 1.11
N ASP A 208 -16.70 -0.77 0.34
CA ASP A 208 -17.75 0.22 0.07
C ASP A 208 -18.51 -0.05 -1.25
N ALA A 209 -18.03 -0.98 -2.09
CA ALA A 209 -18.80 -1.51 -3.21
C ALA A 209 -18.77 -3.04 -3.24
N PHE A 210 -19.96 -3.66 -3.25
CA PHE A 210 -20.12 -4.99 -3.82
C PHE A 210 -20.26 -4.83 -5.33
N ASP A 211 -19.64 -5.71 -6.10
CA ASP A 211 -19.90 -5.77 -7.53
C ASP A 211 -21.36 -6.20 -7.72
N ASP A 212 -22.24 -5.27 -8.10
CA ASP A 212 -23.66 -5.55 -8.35
C ASP A 212 -23.84 -6.65 -9.42
N ALA A 213 -22.83 -6.86 -10.28
CA ALA A 213 -22.83 -7.96 -11.26
C ALA A 213 -22.79 -9.35 -10.62
N LEU A 214 -22.36 -9.48 -9.35
CA LEU A 214 -22.41 -10.75 -8.61
C LEU A 214 -23.77 -10.95 -7.91
N ALA A 215 -24.51 -9.86 -7.65
CA ALA A 215 -25.83 -9.91 -7.01
C ALA A 215 -26.96 -10.29 -7.98
N GLU A 216 -26.75 -10.12 -9.29
CA GLU A 216 -27.73 -10.47 -10.33
C GLU A 216 -27.68 -11.94 -10.80
N PHE A 217 -26.83 -12.79 -10.20
CA PHE A 217 -26.91 -14.24 -10.38
C PHE A 217 -27.85 -14.87 -9.33
N LEU A 218 -29.15 -14.57 -9.42
CA LEU A 218 -30.24 -15.33 -8.80
C LEU A 218 -31.43 -15.49 -9.75
#